data_AF-A0A7C3CE88-F1
#
_entry.id   AF-A0A7C3CE88-F1
#
_cell.length_a   1.000
_cell.length_b   1.000
_cell.length_c   1.000
_cell.angle_alpha   90.00
_cell.angle_beta   90.00
_cell.angle_gamma   90.00
#
_symmetry.space_group_name_H-M   'P 1'
#
loop_
_entity.id
_entity.type
_entity.pdbx_description
1 polymer ?
#
loop_
_entity_poly.entity_id
_entity_poly.type
_entity_poly.pdbx_seq_one_letter_code
_entity_poly.pdbx_strand_id
1 'polypeptide(L)' 'MFFVFEEIADILENKKDMGIIELVRNYEIEMIREKGREEGREEVIKKSLDAGFSLEQISFITDLSIDEVKSIIKKNEW' A
#
# COMPACT_ATOMS: atom_id res chain seq x y z
N MET A 1 -13.16 4.63 -7.10
CA MET A 1 -13.33 6.11 -7.11
C MET A 1 -12.09 6.69 -7.79
N PHE A 2 -12.18 7.04 -9.08
CA PHE A 2 -11.05 7.41 -9.95
C PHE A 2 -10.82 8.93 -10.08
N PHE A 3 -11.52 9.74 -9.28
CA PHE A 3 -11.68 11.18 -9.51
C PHE A 3 -10.44 12.05 -9.24
N VAL A 4 -9.38 11.53 -8.62
CA VAL A 4 -8.20 12.34 -8.23
C VAL A 4 -7.20 12.53 -9.39
N PHE A 5 -7.23 11.66 -10.41
CA PHE A 5 -6.25 11.70 -11.50
C PHE A 5 -6.47 12.84 -12.51
N GLU A 6 -7.72 13.16 -12.84
CA GLU A 6 -8.02 14.19 -13.85
C GLU A 6 -7.74 15.61 -13.33
N GLU A 7 -8.14 15.91 -12.08
CA GLU A 7 -7.93 17.25 -11.51
C GLU A 7 -6.44 17.58 -11.32
N ILE A 8 -5.60 16.58 -11.00
CA ILE A 8 -4.15 16.77 -10.87
C ILE A 8 -3.50 16.96 -12.26
N ALA A 9 -3.95 16.21 -13.27
CA ALA A 9 -3.45 16.34 -14.64
C ALA A 9 -3.73 17.72 -15.24
N ASP A 10 -4.94 18.26 -15.02
CA ASP A 10 -5.33 19.60 -15.49
C ASP A 10 -4.53 20.73 -14.83
N ILE A 11 -4.17 20.57 -13.55
CA ILE A 11 -3.31 21.53 -12.83
C ILE A 11 -1.86 21.47 -13.34
N LEU A 12 -1.38 20.28 -13.70
CA LEU A 12 -0.03 20.05 -14.21
C LEU A 12 0.18 20.56 -15.64
N GLU A 13 -0.84 20.45 -16.51
CA GLU A 13 -0.76 20.96 -17.88
C GLU A 13 -0.61 22.50 -17.92
N ASN A 14 -1.18 23.18 -16.92
CA ASN A 14 -1.17 24.64 -16.81
C ASN A 14 0.08 25.22 -16.12
N LYS A 15 0.91 24.42 -15.43
CA LYS A 15 2.13 24.90 -14.76
C LYS A 15 3.32 24.01 -15.07
N LYS A 16 4.01 24.32 -16.18
CA LYS A 16 5.32 23.75 -16.55
C LYS A 16 6.47 24.23 -15.65
N ASP A 17 6.29 24.20 -14.34
CA ASP A 17 7.38 24.40 -13.38
C ASP A 17 8.03 23.05 -13.11
N MET A 18 9.28 22.91 -13.56
CA MET A 18 10.08 21.68 -13.48
C MET A 18 10.15 21.10 -12.05
N GLY A 19 10.05 21.96 -11.02
CA GLY A 19 10.02 21.55 -9.62
C GLY A 19 8.71 20.88 -9.16
N ILE A 20 7.56 21.20 -9.75
CA ILE A 20 6.27 20.57 -9.41
C ILE A 20 6.22 19.14 -9.96
N ILE A 21 6.75 18.93 -11.17
CA ILE A 21 6.82 17.61 -11.81
C ILE A 21 7.70 16.64 -11.00
N GLU A 22 8.83 17.12 -10.47
CA GLU A 22 9.72 16.30 -9.64
C GLU A 22 9.08 15.94 -8.28
N LEU A 23 8.36 16.90 -7.67
CA LEU A 23 7.62 16.67 -6.42
C LEU A 23 6.52 15.62 -6.60
N VAL A 24 5.71 15.74 -7.66
CA VAL A 24 4.63 14.78 -7.96
C VAL A 24 5.20 13.40 -8.24
N ARG A 25 6.26 13.30 -9.06
CA ARG A 25 6.91 12.02 -9.35
C ARG A 25 7.43 11.33 -8.09
N ASN A 26 8.07 12.08 -7.19
CA ASN A 26 8.59 11.51 -5.94
C ASN A 26 7.45 11.05 -5.02
N TYR A 27 6.36 11.83 -4.94
CA TYR A 27 5.18 11.45 -4.17
C TYR A 27 4.49 10.21 -4.74
N GLU A 28 4.36 10.10 -6.06
CA GLU A 28 3.79 8.94 -6.75
C GLU A 28 4.63 7.68 -6.56
N ILE A 29 5.96 7.78 -6.66
CA ILE A 29 6.87 6.64 -6.45
C ILE A 29 6.75 6.11 -5.02
N GLU A 30 6.72 7.00 -4.02
CA GLU A 30 6.56 6.58 -2.62
C GLU A 30 5.17 5.97 -2.38
N MET A 31 4.11 6.52 -3.00
CA MET A 31 2.77 5.93 -2.91
C MET A 31 2.69 4.54 -3.56
N ILE A 32 3.33 4.34 -4.71
CA ILE A 32 3.38 3.04 -5.40
C ILE A 32 4.18 2.03 -4.57
N ARG A 33 5.31 2.44 -4.00
CA ARG A 33 6.11 1.60 -3.10
C ARG A 33 5.33 1.20 -1.86
N GLU A 34 4.61 2.14 -1.26
CA GLU A 34 3.80 1.87 -0.08
C GLU A 34 2.67 0.88 -0.38
N LYS A 35 1.94 1.08 -1.49
CA LYS A 35 0.93 0.13 -1.95
C LYS A 35 1.50 -1.25 -2.24
N GLY A 36 2.65 -1.33 -2.92
CA GLY A 36 3.30 -2.61 -3.20
C GLY A 36 3.77 -3.32 -1.93
N ARG A 37 4.20 -2.57 -0.90
CA ARG A 37 4.52 -3.12 0.42
C ARG A 37 3.27 -3.63 1.13
N GLU A 38 2.17 -2.88 1.10
CA GLU A 38 0.89 -3.28 1.70
C GLU A 38 0.34 -4.54 1.01
N GLU A 39 0.24 -4.55 -0.32
CA GLU A 39 -0.23 -5.69 -1.11
C GLU A 39 0.65 -6.93 -0.90
N GLY A 40 1.98 -6.77 -0.87
CA GLY A 40 2.91 -7.86 -0.61
C GLY A 40 2.76 -8.43 0.80
N ARG A 41 2.53 -7.58 1.81
CA ARG A 41 2.26 -8.02 3.19
C ARG A 41 0.93 -8.78 3.29
N GLU A 42 -0.11 -8.26 2.65
CA GLU A 42 -1.42 -8.92 2.57
C GLU A 42 -1.31 -10.32 1.92
N GLU A 43 -0.58 -10.46 0.82
CA GLU A 43 -0.35 -11.76 0.16
C GLU A 43 0.42 -12.75 1.06
N VAL A 44 1.44 -12.29 1.77
CA VAL A 44 2.22 -13.12 2.71
C VAL A 44 1.35 -13.58 3.89
N ILE A 45 0.50 -12.69 4.44
CA ILE A 45 -0.45 -13.05 5.50
C ILE A 45 -1.37 -14.17 5.02
N LYS A 46 -1.99 -14.00 3.84
CA LYS A 46 -2.92 -14.99 3.30
C LYS A 46 -2.28 -16.36 3.10
N LYS A 47 -1.12 -16.41 2.42
CA LYS A 47 -0.40 -17.67 2.20
C LYS A 47 0.01 -18.36 3.50
N SER A 48 0.35 -17.58 4.53
CA SER A 48 0.73 -18.11 5.84
C SER A 48 -0.47 -18.69 6.60
N LEU A 49 -1.64 -18.04 6.51
CA LEU A 49 -2.90 -18.57 7.05
C LEU A 49 -3.30 -19.86 6.35
N ASP A 50 -3.24 -19.90 5.02
CA ASP A 50 -3.52 -21.09 4.21
C ASP A 50 -2.57 -22.25 4.56
N ALA A 51 -1.34 -21.94 4.94
CA ALA A 51 -0.34 -22.91 5.42
C ALA A 51 -0.49 -23.29 6.90
N GLY A 52 -1.47 -22.73 7.62
CA GLY A 52 -1.78 -23.04 9.02
C GLY A 52 -0.85 -22.39 10.05
N PHE A 53 -0.20 -21.27 9.71
CA PHE A 53 0.71 -20.57 10.62
C PHE A 53 -0.08 -19.85 11.72
N SER A 54 0.52 -19.74 12.91
CA SER A 54 -0.06 -18.95 14.01
C SER A 54 0.09 -17.45 13.78
N LEU A 55 -0.72 -16.64 14.45
CA LEU A 55 -0.66 -15.17 14.33
C LEU A 55 0.71 -14.61 14.77
N GLU A 56 1.36 -15.25 15.75
CA GLU A 56 2.70 -14.87 16.21
C GLU A 56 3.76 -15.12 15.13
N GLN A 57 3.65 -16.22 14.38
CA GLN A 57 4.56 -16.53 13.28
C GLN A 57 4.36 -15.56 12.11
N ILE A 58 3.10 -15.24 11.78
CA ILE A 58 2.76 -14.30 10.74
C ILE A 58 3.24 -12.89 11.10
N SER A 59 3.02 -12.46 12.34
CA SER A 59 3.52 -11.21 12.91
C SER A 59 5.04 -11.11 12.76
N PHE A 60 5.77 -12.17 13.11
CA PHE A 60 7.23 -12.22 12.97
C PHE A 60 7.71 -12.09 11.51
N ILE A 61 7.08 -12.79 10.56
CA ILE A 61 7.51 -12.80 9.15
C ILE A 61 7.18 -11.47 8.45
N THR A 62 6.08 -10.84 8.82
CA THR A 62 5.57 -9.61 8.17
C THR A 62 6.07 -8.32 8.81
N ASP A 63 6.71 -8.43 9.98
CA ASP A 63 7.11 -7.30 10.83
C ASP A 63 5.93 -6.39 11.17
N LEU A 64 4.78 -7.01 11.43
CA LEU A 64 3.55 -6.36 11.86
C LEU A 64 3.20 -6.83 13.27
N SER A 65 2.57 -5.98 14.07
CA SER A 65 1.98 -6.42 15.32
C SER A 65 0.84 -7.41 15.09
N ILE A 66 0.56 -8.26 16.07
CA ILE A 66 -0.56 -9.21 16.01
C ILE A 66 -1.90 -8.49 15.77
N ASP A 67 -2.09 -7.29 16.32
CA ASP A 67 -3.32 -6.53 16.14
C ASP A 67 -3.44 -5.96 14.72
N GLU A 68 -2.34 -5.54 14.10
CA GLU A 68 -2.32 -5.15 12.68
C GLU A 68 -2.66 -6.33 11.78
N VAL A 69 -2.06 -7.50 12.03
CA VAL A 69 -2.38 -8.74 11.30
C VAL A 69 -3.87 -9.08 11.42
N LYS A 70 -4.44 -9.04 12.64
CA LYS A 70 -5.88 -9.27 12.85
C LYS A 70 -6.76 -8.25 12.11
N SER A 71 -6.36 -6.98 12.11
CA SER A 71 -7.09 -5.92 11.41
C SER A 71 -7.14 -6.18 9.91
N ILE A 72 -6.01 -6.58 9.32
CA ILE A 72 -5.89 -6.92 7.90
C ILE A 72 -6.74 -8.16 7.55
N ILE A 73 -6.68 -9.21 8.37
CA ILE A 73 -7.51 -10.42 8.21
C ILE A 73 -8.99 -10.05 8.23
N LYS A 74 -9.41 -9.27 9.23
CA LYS A 74 -10.80 -8.81 9.37
C LYS A 74 -11.25 -7.93 8.20
N LYS A 75 -10.39 -7.04 7.70
CA LYS A 75 -10.65 -6.16 6.55
C LYS A 75 -10.90 -6.97 5.27
N ASN A 76 -10.20 -8.10 5.12
CA ASN A 76 -10.22 -8.91 3.91
C ASN A 76 -11.10 -10.18 4.00
N GLU A 77 -11.78 -10.40 5.13
CA GLU A 77 -12.67 -11.54 5.38
C GLU A 77 -11.98 -12.91 5.19
N TRP A 78 -10.72 -13.03 5.61
CA TRP A 78 -9.96 -14.29 5.65
C TRP A 78 -10.14 -15.06 6.96
#